data_AF-W2SWM0-F1
#
_entry.id   AF-W2SWM0-F1
#
_cell.length_a   1.000
_cell.length_b   1.000
_cell.length_c   1.000
_cell.angle_alpha   90.00
_cell.angle_beta   90.00
_cell.angle_gamma   90.00
#
_symmetry.space_group_name_H-M   'P 1'
#
loop_
_entity.id
_entity.type
_entity.pdbx_description
1 polymer ?
#
loop_
_entity_poly.entity_id
_entity_poly.type
_entity_poly.pdbx_seq_one_letter_code
_entity_poly.pdbx_strand_id
1 'polypeptide(L)'
;MAQMYESNVLLMVHGDDFRYNMIEEWHQQHDNFLPLFEEINRNELAEIRFGTFSDYFDALEKWYADNGKKPVTLSGDFFPYKCAMGDIWTGYFSTRPFIKKRERSVHNIIRAADIIAAQAESKMNVSLRKEVKNKLRSARRILNLIQHHDAIT
;
A
#
# COMPACT_ATOMS: atom_id res chain seq x y z
N MET A 1 -18.00 14.25 6.47
CA MET A 1 -16.71 13.78 5.93
C MET A 1 -15.87 14.94 5.41
N ALA A 2 -16.33 15.71 4.42
CA ALA A 2 -15.58 16.87 3.90
C ALA A 2 -15.13 17.88 4.97
N GLN A 3 -15.96 18.14 5.99
CA GLN A 3 -15.66 19.05 7.11
C GLN A 3 -14.45 18.63 7.98
N MET A 4 -13.97 17.38 7.86
CA MET A 4 -12.79 16.89 8.59
C MET A 4 -11.47 17.22 7.87
N TYR A 5 -11.54 17.72 6.64
CA TYR A 5 -10.40 18.05 5.81
C TYR A 5 -10.38 19.54 5.48
N GLU A 6 -9.19 20.08 5.26
CA GLU A 6 -9.03 21.50 4.98
C GLU A 6 -9.35 21.86 3.51
N SER A 7 -9.06 20.94 2.59
CA SER A 7 -9.25 21.12 1.16
C SER A 7 -10.66 20.75 0.69
N ASN A 8 -11.08 21.32 -0.44
CA ASN A 8 -12.30 20.90 -1.14
C ASN A 8 -12.09 19.69 -2.06
N VAL A 9 -10.93 19.04 -2.01
CA VAL A 9 -10.62 17.79 -2.70
C VAL A 9 -10.86 16.63 -1.73
N LEU A 10 -11.75 15.70 -2.09
CA LEU A 10 -12.14 14.59 -1.21
C LEU A 10 -11.78 13.23 -1.85
N LEU A 11 -11.07 12.40 -1.08
CA LEU A 11 -10.83 11.00 -1.44
C LEU A 11 -11.96 10.13 -0.87
N MET A 12 -12.68 9.43 -1.73
CA MET A 12 -13.60 8.37 -1.34
C MET A 12 -13.07 7.04 -1.88
N VAL A 13 -12.67 6.15 -0.98
CA VAL A 13 -12.18 4.82 -1.35
C VAL A 13 -13.38 3.89 -1.52
N HIS A 14 -13.50 3.27 -2.69
CA HIS A 14 -14.61 2.36 -3.01
C HIS A 14 -14.10 0.95 -3.28
N GLY A 15 -14.13 0.12 -2.24
CA GLY A 15 -13.63 -1.24 -2.27
C GLY A 15 -13.70 -1.88 -0.88
N ASP A 16 -13.30 -3.14 -0.81
CA ASP A 16 -13.23 -3.94 0.41
C ASP A 16 -12.32 -5.17 0.16
N ASP A 17 -12.15 -6.01 1.16
CA ASP A 17 -11.38 -7.25 1.07
C ASP A 17 -11.83 -8.13 -0.10
N PHE A 18 -10.90 -8.42 -1.02
CA PHE A 18 -11.08 -9.31 -2.18
C PHE A 18 -12.25 -8.94 -3.13
N ARG A 19 -12.62 -7.66 -3.20
CA ARG A 19 -13.65 -7.14 -4.13
C ARG A 19 -13.17 -7.06 -5.59
N TYR A 20 -14.13 -6.92 -6.50
CA TYR A 20 -13.95 -6.88 -7.95
C TYR A 20 -13.34 -8.15 -8.55
N ASN A 21 -13.69 -9.30 -7.97
CA ASN A 21 -13.24 -10.60 -8.46
C ASN A 21 -14.15 -11.21 -9.54
N MET A 22 -15.34 -10.64 -9.74
CA MET A 22 -16.33 -11.03 -10.75
C MET A 22 -16.66 -9.86 -11.67
N ILE A 23 -16.84 -10.13 -12.97
CA ILE A 23 -17.15 -9.09 -13.96
C ILE A 23 -18.52 -8.45 -13.71
N GLU A 24 -19.47 -9.22 -13.18
CA GLU A 24 -20.81 -8.76 -12.84
C GLU A 24 -20.77 -7.73 -11.70
N GLU A 25 -19.89 -7.92 -10.71
CA GLU A 25 -19.67 -6.94 -9.64
C GLU A 25 -19.15 -5.62 -10.23
N TRP A 26 -18.20 -5.70 -11.17
CA TRP A 26 -17.67 -4.51 -11.82
C TRP A 26 -18.78 -3.71 -12.53
N HIS A 27 -19.62 -4.37 -13.32
CA HIS A 27 -20.76 -3.72 -13.98
C HIS A 27 -21.76 -3.13 -12.99
N GLN A 28 -22.11 -3.89 -11.95
CA GLN A 28 -23.03 -3.40 -10.91
C GLN A 28 -22.49 -2.18 -10.17
N GLN A 29 -21.17 -2.05 -10.00
CA GLN A 29 -20.61 -0.85 -9.38
C GLN A 29 -20.50 0.28 -10.41
N HIS A 30 -19.73 0.06 -11.47
CA HIS A 30 -19.42 1.08 -12.47
C HIS A 30 -20.68 1.68 -13.11
N ASP A 31 -21.57 0.83 -13.62
CA ASP A 31 -22.71 1.29 -14.43
C ASP A 31 -23.80 1.94 -13.57
N ASN A 32 -23.87 1.61 -12.27
CA ASN A 32 -24.79 2.28 -11.34
C ASN A 32 -24.23 3.62 -10.81
N PHE A 33 -22.92 3.79 -10.72
CA PHE A 33 -22.31 5.04 -10.29
C PHE A 33 -22.34 6.13 -11.37
N LEU A 34 -22.20 5.76 -12.65
CA LEU A 34 -22.15 6.75 -13.74
C LEU A 34 -23.38 7.68 -13.76
N PRO A 35 -24.64 7.20 -13.69
CA PRO A 35 -25.80 8.09 -13.66
C PRO A 35 -25.82 9.02 -12.43
N LEU A 36 -25.32 8.55 -11.28
CA LEU A 36 -25.22 9.37 -10.08
C LEU A 36 -24.17 10.47 -10.26
N PHE A 37 -23.02 10.14 -10.86
CA PHE A 37 -21.98 11.12 -11.14
C PHE A 37 -22.47 12.18 -12.12
N GLU A 38 -23.17 11.76 -13.18
CA GLU A 38 -23.78 12.69 -14.14
C GLU A 38 -24.74 13.66 -13.45
N GLU A 39 -25.61 13.18 -12.57
CA GLU A 39 -26.57 14.05 -11.89
C GLU A 39 -25.91 14.99 -10.88
N ILE A 40 -24.91 14.53 -10.12
CA ILE A 40 -24.15 15.37 -9.20
C ILE A 40 -23.41 16.47 -9.96
N ASN A 41 -22.73 16.12 -11.06
CA ASN A 41 -21.93 17.04 -11.85
C ASN A 41 -22.78 18.10 -12.59
N ARG A 42 -24.09 17.87 -12.79
CA ARG A 42 -25.00 18.87 -13.39
C ARG A 42 -25.31 20.04 -12.47
N ASN A 43 -25.27 19.85 -11.15
CA ASN A 43 -25.70 20.85 -10.19
C ASN A 43 -24.62 21.92 -9.90
N GLU A 44 -23.43 21.85 -10.53
CA GLU A 44 -22.28 22.74 -10.35
C GLU A 44 -21.74 22.89 -8.90
N LEU A 45 -22.39 22.25 -7.91
CA LEU A 45 -22.01 22.31 -6.49
C LEU A 45 -20.84 21.37 -6.13
N ALA A 46 -20.61 20.33 -6.93
CA ALA A 46 -19.54 19.37 -6.75
C ALA A 46 -19.12 18.74 -8.08
N GLU A 47 -17.87 18.29 -8.15
CA GLU A 47 -17.37 17.44 -9.23
C GLU A 47 -17.00 16.08 -8.64
N ILE A 48 -17.56 15.01 -9.21
CA ILE A 48 -17.28 13.64 -8.82
C ILE A 48 -16.94 12.80 -10.05
N ARG A 49 -15.93 11.94 -9.90
CA ARG A 49 -15.47 11.00 -10.92
C ARG A 49 -14.76 9.82 -10.27
N PHE A 50 -14.62 8.73 -11.03
CA PHE A 50 -13.60 7.74 -10.70
C PHE A 50 -12.21 8.37 -10.86
N GLY A 51 -11.30 7.98 -9.96
CA GLY A 51 -9.95 8.50 -9.94
C GLY A 51 -8.99 7.53 -9.24
N THR A 52 -7.72 7.86 -9.34
CA THR A 52 -6.63 7.15 -8.69
C THR A 52 -6.13 7.94 -7.47
N PHE A 53 -5.26 7.33 -6.66
CA PHE A 53 -4.56 8.07 -5.60
C PHE A 53 -3.73 9.23 -6.17
N SER A 54 -3.15 9.07 -7.36
CA SER A 54 -2.40 10.14 -8.02
C SER A 54 -3.30 11.34 -8.34
N ASP A 55 -4.47 11.11 -8.94
CA ASP A 55 -5.46 12.16 -9.22
C ASP A 55 -5.80 12.98 -7.96
N TYR A 56 -6.00 12.29 -6.84
CA TYR A 56 -6.32 12.93 -5.56
C TYR A 56 -5.16 13.77 -5.04
N PHE A 57 -3.94 13.22 -4.99
CA PHE A 57 -2.78 13.94 -4.46
C PHE A 57 -2.37 15.10 -5.38
N ASP A 58 -2.45 14.96 -6.70
CA ASP A 58 -2.18 16.05 -7.65
C ASP A 58 -3.16 17.22 -7.44
N ALA A 59 -4.45 16.93 -7.28
CA ALA A 59 -5.47 17.94 -7.00
C ALA A 59 -5.28 18.59 -5.62
N LEU A 60 -4.92 17.80 -4.61
CA LEU A 60 -4.65 18.29 -3.26
C LEU A 60 -3.41 19.21 -3.21
N GLU A 61 -2.32 18.83 -3.87
CA GLU A 61 -1.11 19.64 -3.97
C GLU A 61 -1.38 20.96 -4.70
N LYS A 62 -2.14 20.91 -5.80
CA LYS A 62 -2.59 22.12 -6.50
C LYS A 62 -3.41 23.02 -5.58
N TRP A 63 -4.35 22.45 -4.81
CA TRP A 63 -5.15 23.22 -3.86
C TRP A 63 -4.27 23.91 -2.81
N TYR A 64 -3.27 23.23 -2.26
CA TYR A 64 -2.32 23.85 -1.32
C TYR A 64 -1.55 25.01 -1.97
N ALA A 65 -1.06 24.82 -3.20
CA ALA A 65 -0.34 25.85 -3.94
C ALA A 65 -1.21 27.09 -4.22
N ASP A 66 -2.43 26.88 -4.74
CA ASP A 66 -3.37 27.95 -5.09
C ASP A 66 -3.84 28.75 -3.86
N ASN A 67 -3.85 28.11 -2.68
CA ASN A 67 -4.24 28.76 -1.42
C ASN A 67 -3.05 29.28 -0.60
N GLY A 68 -1.80 29.12 -1.08
CA GLY A 68 -0.60 29.53 -0.36
C GLY A 68 -0.43 28.81 0.99
N LYS A 69 -0.96 27.60 1.11
CA LYS A 69 -0.96 26.78 2.33
C LYS A 69 0.02 25.62 2.22
N LYS A 70 0.34 25.00 3.36
CA LYS A 70 1.14 23.78 3.43
C LYS A 70 0.50 22.79 4.41
N PRO A 71 0.62 21.47 4.18
CA PRO A 71 0.20 20.48 5.15
C PRO A 71 0.89 20.69 6.50
N VAL A 72 0.18 20.37 7.59
CA VAL A 72 0.76 20.40 8.94
C VAL A 72 1.85 19.34 9.08
N THR A 73 2.91 19.68 9.82
CA THR A 73 3.97 18.73 10.15
C THR A 73 3.59 17.91 11.37
N LEU A 74 3.80 16.60 11.32
CA LEU A 74 3.58 15.68 12.43
C LEU A 74 4.84 14.83 12.66
N SER A 75 5.18 14.56 13.92
CA SER A 75 6.30 13.69 14.30
C SER A 75 5.86 12.67 15.34
N GLY A 76 6.37 11.44 15.25
CA GLY A 76 6.04 10.33 16.16
C GLY A 76 5.74 9.05 15.39
N ASP A 77 5.12 8.09 16.07
CA ASP A 77 4.53 6.90 15.46
C ASP A 77 3.03 6.81 15.80
N PHE A 78 2.40 5.72 15.36
CA PHE A 78 0.99 5.43 15.63
C PHE A 78 0.83 4.13 16.45
N PHE A 79 1.75 3.86 17.38
CA PHE A 79 1.70 2.68 18.25
C PHE A 79 1.48 3.02 19.74
N PRO A 80 0.75 2.16 20.47
CA PRO A 80 0.00 1.01 19.99
C PRO A 80 -1.35 1.41 19.37
N TYR A 81 -1.78 0.71 18.32
CA TYR A 81 -3.12 0.88 17.77
C TYR A 81 -4.18 0.38 18.77
N LYS A 82 -5.23 1.18 18.95
CA LYS A 82 -6.41 0.85 19.75
C LYS A 82 -7.63 0.97 18.85
N CYS A 83 -8.40 -0.10 18.70
CA CYS A 83 -9.60 -0.08 17.89
C CYS A 83 -10.72 0.74 18.57
N ALA A 84 -11.78 1.06 17.83
CA ALA A 84 -12.91 1.85 18.35
C ALA A 84 -13.60 1.21 19.57
N MET A 85 -13.57 -0.12 19.70
CA MET A 85 -14.14 -0.85 20.86
C MET A 85 -13.28 -0.74 22.13
N GLY A 86 -12.04 -0.28 21.99
CA GLY A 86 -11.13 -0.08 23.11
C GLY A 86 -10.03 -1.12 23.25
N ASP A 87 -10.00 -2.15 22.40
CA ASP A 87 -8.98 -3.19 22.43
C ASP A 87 -7.66 -2.68 21.85
N ILE A 88 -6.57 -2.88 22.59
CA ILE A 88 -5.22 -2.50 22.18
C ILE A 88 -4.55 -3.69 21.50
N TRP A 89 -4.04 -3.49 20.28
CA TRP A 89 -3.50 -4.56 19.44
C TRP A 89 -1.99 -4.70 19.66
N THR A 90 -1.56 -5.12 20.85
CA THR A 90 -0.13 -5.41 21.12
C THR A 90 0.22 -6.90 21.04
N GLY A 91 -0.77 -7.79 21.00
CA GLY A 91 -0.54 -9.25 20.98
C GLY A 91 0.27 -9.73 19.77
N TYR A 92 0.00 -9.16 18.59
CA TYR A 92 0.70 -9.51 17.35
C TYR A 92 2.20 -9.14 17.36
N PHE A 93 2.67 -8.34 18.34
CA PHE A 93 4.10 -8.13 18.53
C PHE A 93 4.84 -9.43 18.89
N SER A 94 4.15 -10.41 19.49
CA SER A 94 4.73 -11.66 19.98
C SER A 94 4.15 -12.92 19.35
N THR A 95 2.96 -12.87 18.74
CA THR A 95 2.33 -14.00 18.05
C THR A 95 3.27 -14.65 17.02
N ARG A 96 3.24 -15.99 16.88
CA ARG A 96 4.10 -16.74 15.94
C ARG A 96 5.62 -16.39 16.06
N PRO A 97 6.23 -16.48 17.26
CA PRO A 97 7.60 -16.01 17.49
C PRO A 97 8.64 -16.79 16.66
N PHE A 98 8.36 -18.05 16.32
CA PHE A 98 9.21 -18.84 15.44
C PHE A 98 9.34 -18.22 14.04
N ILE A 99 8.23 -17.74 13.46
CA ILE A 99 8.23 -17.08 12.15
C ILE A 99 8.99 -15.75 12.25
N LYS A 100 8.70 -14.94 13.26
CA LYS A 100 9.40 -13.67 13.52
C LYS A 100 10.91 -13.86 13.63
N LYS A 101 11.37 -14.90 14.34
CA LYS A 101 12.81 -15.21 14.44
C LYS A 101 13.39 -15.72 13.11
N ARG A 102 12.68 -16.62 12.44
CA ARG A 102 13.15 -17.24 11.20
C ARG A 102 13.24 -16.23 10.06
N GLU A 103 12.31 -15.30 9.97
CA GLU A 103 12.34 -14.18 9.01
C GLU A 103 13.64 -13.40 9.14
N ARG A 104 14.06 -13.01 10.36
CA ARG A 104 15.31 -12.26 10.58
C ARG A 104 16.54 -13.04 10.13
N SER A 105 16.57 -14.35 10.38
CA SER A 105 17.65 -15.21 9.90
C SER A 105 17.69 -15.29 8.38
N VAL A 106 16.54 -15.46 7.72
CA VAL A 106 16.43 -15.52 6.26
C VAL A 106 16.83 -14.19 5.63
N HIS A 107 16.40 -13.07 6.19
CA HIS A 107 16.80 -11.73 5.74
C HIS A 107 18.32 -11.58 5.77
N ASN A 108 18.98 -11.95 6.87
CA ASN A 108 20.44 -11.88 6.97
C ASN A 108 21.15 -12.73 5.92
N ILE A 109 20.67 -13.96 5.66
CA ILE A 109 21.24 -14.85 4.65
C ILE A 109 21.06 -14.26 3.24
N ILE A 110 19.89 -13.73 2.92
CA ILE A 110 19.62 -13.10 1.62
C ILE A 110 20.53 -11.88 1.42
N ARG A 111 20.69 -11.03 2.43
CA ARG A 111 21.61 -9.89 2.37
C ARG A 111 23.05 -10.33 2.10
N ALA A 112 23.54 -11.35 2.81
CA ALA A 112 24.89 -11.88 2.60
C ALA A 112 25.04 -12.44 1.18
N ALA A 113 24.06 -13.21 0.71
CA ALA A 113 24.06 -13.77 -0.64
C ALA A 113 24.02 -12.68 -1.72
N ASP A 114 23.29 -11.58 -1.50
CA ASP A 114 23.26 -10.43 -2.41
C ASP A 114 24.62 -9.76 -2.54
N ILE A 115 25.29 -9.50 -1.42
CA ILE A 115 26.63 -8.89 -1.40
C ILE A 115 27.64 -9.79 -2.11
N ILE A 116 27.66 -11.08 -1.79
CA ILE A 116 28.58 -12.06 -2.40
C ILE A 116 28.32 -12.17 -3.91
N ALA A 117 27.05 -12.27 -4.31
CA ALA A 117 26.68 -12.40 -5.71
C ALA A 117 27.08 -11.16 -6.53
N ALA A 118 26.90 -9.96 -5.97
CA ALA A 118 27.32 -8.72 -6.60
C ALA A 118 28.84 -8.65 -6.78
N GLN A 119 29.61 -9.01 -5.74
CA GLN A 119 31.08 -9.03 -5.81
C GLN A 119 31.62 -10.08 -6.79
N ALA A 120 30.94 -11.22 -6.91
CA ALA A 120 31.36 -12.31 -7.77
C ALA A 120 30.81 -12.22 -9.21
N GLU A 121 29.94 -11.26 -9.53
CA GLU A 121 29.20 -11.22 -10.81
C GLU A 121 30.12 -11.25 -12.05
N SER A 122 31.25 -10.54 -11.99
CA SER A 122 32.24 -10.49 -13.07
C SER A 122 32.96 -11.82 -13.29
N LYS A 123 33.04 -12.66 -12.25
CA LYS A 123 33.68 -13.99 -12.28
C LYS A 123 32.70 -15.09 -12.69
N MET A 124 31.40 -14.81 -12.75
CA MET A 124 30.38 -15.79 -13.14
C MET A 124 30.23 -15.84 -14.66
N ASN A 125 30.18 -17.05 -15.21
CA ASN A 125 29.69 -17.25 -16.57
C ASN A 125 28.18 -16.95 -16.66
N VAL A 126 27.67 -16.83 -17.89
CA VAL A 126 26.28 -16.44 -18.16
C VAL A 126 25.26 -17.39 -17.50
N SER A 127 25.51 -18.70 -17.53
CA SER A 127 24.61 -19.72 -16.97
C SER A 127 24.52 -19.59 -15.44
N LEU A 128 25.68 -19.56 -14.76
CA LEU A 128 25.75 -19.42 -13.31
C LEU A 128 25.14 -18.09 -12.83
N ARG A 129 25.42 -16.99 -13.54
CA ARG A 129 24.84 -15.68 -13.22
C ARG A 129 23.32 -15.73 -13.28
N LYS A 130 22.74 -16.37 -14.30
CA LYS A 130 21.29 -16.54 -14.44
C LYS A 130 20.71 -17.38 -13.30
N GLU A 131 21.37 -18.49 -12.96
CA GLU A 131 20.95 -19.36 -11.86
C GLU A 131 20.93 -18.61 -10.52
N VAL A 132 22.03 -17.93 -10.17
CA VAL A 132 22.16 -17.15 -8.94
C VAL A 132 21.09 -16.06 -8.88
N LYS A 133 20.89 -15.31 -9.97
CA LYS A 133 19.83 -14.27 -10.04
C LYS A 133 18.44 -14.86 -9.82
N ASN A 134 18.14 -16.03 -10.37
CA ASN A 134 16.84 -16.68 -10.18
C ASN A 134 16.64 -17.16 -8.73
N LYS A 135 17.64 -17.78 -8.12
CA LYS A 135 17.58 -18.21 -6.71
C LYS A 135 17.40 -17.03 -5.77
N LEU A 136 18.16 -15.95 -5.95
CA LEU A 136 18.02 -14.73 -5.16
C LEU A 136 16.65 -14.07 -5.35
N ARG A 137 16.15 -13.99 -6.59
CA ARG A 137 14.80 -13.47 -6.87
C ARG A 137 13.73 -14.28 -6.15
N SER A 138 13.82 -15.61 -6.16
CA SER A 138 12.88 -16.47 -5.44
C SER A 138 12.95 -16.25 -3.93
N ALA A 139 14.15 -16.23 -3.35
CA ALA A 139 14.35 -16.00 -1.92
C ALA A 139 13.81 -14.63 -1.46
N ARG A 140 14.09 -13.56 -2.22
CA ARG A 140 13.59 -12.20 -1.93
C ARG A 140 12.07 -12.13 -2.02
N ARG A 141 11.45 -12.81 -3.00
CA ARG A 141 9.98 -12.88 -3.12
C ARG A 141 9.33 -13.55 -1.92
N ILE A 142 9.91 -14.64 -1.43
CA ILE A 142 9.43 -15.33 -0.22
C ILE A 142 9.56 -14.43 1.00
N LEU A 143 10.72 -13.76 1.17
CA LEU A 143 10.92 -12.81 2.26
C LEU A 143 9.89 -11.68 2.23
N ASN A 144 9.63 -11.11 1.04
CA ASN A 144 8.65 -10.04 0.86
C ASN A 144 7.23 -10.49 1.15
N LEU A 145 6.85 -11.71 0.75
CA LEU A 145 5.53 -12.27 1.05
C LEU A 145 5.31 -12.42 2.57
N ILE A 146 6.36 -12.81 3.32
CA ILE A 146 6.28 -12.92 4.78
C ILE A 146 6.09 -11.56 5.45
N GLN A 147 6.49 -10.45 4.82
CA GLN A 147 6.22 -9.11 5.36
C GLN A 147 4.75 -8.69 5.25
N HIS A 148 3.89 -9.51 4.63
CA HIS A 148 2.43 -9.28 4.65
C HIS A 148 1.93 -9.12 6.08
N HIS A 149 0.98 -8.21 6.28
CA HIS A 149 0.52 -7.79 7.61
C HIS A 149 -0.29 -8.83 8.37
N ASP A 150 -0.59 -10.00 7.76
CA ASP A 150 -1.14 -11.19 8.43
C ASP A 150 -0.15 -12.37 8.48
N ALA A 151 1.06 -12.19 7.94
CA ALA A 151 2.08 -13.24 7.89
C ALA A 151 3.15 -13.04 8.98
N ILE A 152 3.77 -11.85 9.04
CA ILE A 152 4.78 -11.54 10.07
C ILE A 152 4.16 -11.25 11.42
N THR A 153 2.89 -10.85 11.47
CA THR A 153 2.14 -10.45 12.67
C THR A 153 1.63 -11.65 13.48
#